data_AF-A0A950L6J0-F1
#
_entry.id   AF-A0A950L6J0-F1
#
_cell.length_a   1.000
_cell.length_b   1.000
_cell.length_c   1.000
_cell.angle_alpha   90.00
_cell.angle_beta   90.00
_cell.angle_gamma   90.00
#
_symmetry.space_group_name_H-M   'P 1'
#
loop_
_entity.id
_entity.type
_entity.pdbx_description
1 polymer ?
#
loop_
_entity_poly.entity_id
_entity_poly.type
_entity_poly.pdbx_seq_one_letter_code
_entity_poly.pdbx_strand_id
1 'polypeptide(L)'
;AKSMLSLPATKGFEIGSGFAGSQVTGAEHNDVFEMRDGKVRTRTNFSGGIQGGISNGENIFFRVAFKPTATILRAQQTVTVSGESTEIAARGRHDPCVLPRAVPMVEAMAALVLCDHLLRQRAQSLSS
;
A
#
# COMPACT_ATOMS: atom_id res chain seq x y z
N ALA A 1 0.86 -3.91 4.80
CA ALA A 1 -0.51 -4.09 4.26
C ALA A 1 -1.59 -3.39 5.10
N LYS A 2 -1.88 -3.84 6.33
CA LYS A 2 -3.00 -3.33 7.17
C LYS A 2 -3.03 -1.80 7.30
N SER A 3 -1.90 -1.16 7.60
CA SER A 3 -1.83 0.29 7.76
C SER A 3 -2.18 1.03 6.47
N MET A 4 -1.70 0.55 5.31
CA MET A 4 -2.05 1.14 4.02
C MET A 4 -3.53 0.98 3.70
N LEU A 5 -4.10 -0.20 3.95
CA LEU A 5 -5.53 -0.47 3.72
C LEU A 5 -6.46 0.27 4.70
N SER A 6 -5.91 0.85 5.78
CA SER A 6 -6.67 1.72 6.68
C SER A 6 -6.80 3.15 6.17
N LEU A 7 -6.01 3.54 5.16
CA LEU A 7 -6.11 4.88 4.58
C LEU A 7 -7.43 5.06 3.83
N PRO A 8 -8.07 6.22 3.91
CA PRO A 8 -9.29 6.54 3.18
C PRO A 8 -9.20 6.20 1.69
N ALA A 9 -10.29 5.65 1.16
CA ALA A 9 -10.44 5.25 -0.25
C ALA A 9 -9.50 4.14 -0.75
N THR A 10 -8.66 3.53 0.10
CA THR A 10 -7.85 2.39 -0.33
C THR A 10 -8.68 1.12 -0.55
N LYS A 11 -8.26 0.30 -1.51
CA LYS A 11 -8.93 -0.95 -1.92
C LYS A 11 -7.98 -2.09 -2.24
N GLY A 12 -6.69 -1.84 -2.36
CA GLY A 12 -5.70 -2.87 -2.64
C GLY A 12 -4.34 -2.47 -2.11
N PHE A 13 -3.55 -3.49 -1.77
CA PHE A 13 -2.15 -3.37 -1.39
C PHE A 13 -1.39 -4.51 -2.03
N GLU A 14 -0.30 -4.20 -2.70
CA GLU A 14 0.59 -5.19 -3.30
C GLU A 14 2.05 -4.81 -3.02
N ILE A 15 2.93 -5.80 -2.92
CA ILE A 15 4.34 -5.62 -2.59
C ILE A 15 5.23 -6.24 -3.66
N GLY A 16 6.31 -5.55 -4.02
CA GLY A 16 7.21 -5.95 -5.09
C GLY A 16 6.47 -6.07 -6.42
N SER A 17 6.61 -7.25 -7.03
CA SER A 17 5.88 -7.70 -8.22
C SER A 17 4.35 -7.81 -8.03
N GLY A 18 3.88 -7.83 -6.78
CA GLY A 18 2.46 -7.74 -6.45
C GLY A 18 1.63 -8.88 -7.03
N PHE A 19 0.45 -8.55 -7.55
CA PHE A 19 -0.44 -9.55 -8.16
C PHE A 19 0.13 -10.14 -9.47
N ALA A 20 1.04 -9.46 -10.15
CA ALA A 20 1.70 -10.03 -11.33
C ALA A 20 2.63 -11.20 -10.95
N GLY A 21 3.19 -11.18 -9.73
CA GLY A 21 4.01 -12.28 -9.20
C GLY A 21 3.25 -13.60 -9.07
N SER A 22 1.91 -13.58 -8.94
CA SER A 22 1.11 -14.81 -8.88
C SER A 22 0.84 -15.44 -10.25
N GLN A 23 1.33 -14.83 -11.33
CA GLN A 23 1.10 -15.29 -12.72
C GLN A 23 2.35 -15.94 -13.33
N VAL A 24 3.44 -16.08 -12.56
CA VAL A 24 4.72 -16.62 -13.00
C VAL A 24 5.16 -17.79 -12.11
N THR A 25 6.07 -18.62 -12.60
CA THR A 25 6.60 -19.75 -11.80
C THR A 25 7.60 -19.26 -10.76
N GLY A 26 7.82 -20.05 -9.71
CA GLY A 26 8.85 -19.73 -8.72
C GLY A 26 10.26 -19.64 -9.33
N ALA A 27 10.56 -20.41 -10.38
CA ALA A 27 11.84 -20.35 -11.08
C ALA A 27 12.08 -18.98 -11.75
N GLU A 28 11.02 -18.36 -12.27
CA GLU A 28 11.07 -17.03 -12.91
C GLU A 28 10.97 -15.90 -11.89
N HIS A 29 10.34 -16.15 -10.73
CA HIS A 29 10.02 -15.13 -9.73
C HIS A 29 11.06 -14.97 -8.63
N ASN A 30 11.87 -15.99 -8.38
CA ASN A 30 12.81 -15.98 -7.27
C ASN A 30 13.85 -14.86 -7.38
N ASP A 31 13.99 -14.09 -6.31
CA ASP A 31 15.06 -13.12 -6.15
C ASP A 31 16.39 -13.84 -5.82
N VAL A 32 17.21 -14.09 -6.84
CA VAL A 32 18.50 -14.77 -6.66
C VAL A 32 19.47 -13.88 -5.86
N PHE A 33 20.10 -14.47 -4.85
CA PHE A 33 21.13 -13.80 -4.06
C PHE A 33 22.45 -13.68 -4.82
N GLU A 34 23.09 -12.53 -4.73
CA GLU A 34 24.41 -12.24 -5.30
C GLU A 34 25.25 -11.35 -4.38
N MET A 35 26.56 -11.37 -4.60
CA MET A 35 27.47 -10.43 -3.95
C MET A 35 27.54 -9.15 -4.78
N ARG A 36 27.14 -8.02 -4.19
CA ARG A 36 27.24 -6.69 -4.80
C ARG A 36 27.86 -5.73 -3.78
N ASP A 37 28.95 -5.07 -4.16
CA ASP A 37 29.71 -4.15 -3.30
C ASP A 37 30.09 -4.75 -1.92
N GLY A 38 30.49 -6.02 -1.93
CA GLY A 38 30.88 -6.75 -0.70
C GLY A 38 29.72 -7.13 0.23
N LYS A 39 28.47 -6.98 -0.20
CA LYS A 39 27.28 -7.35 0.58
C LYS A 39 26.43 -8.37 -0.17
N VAL A 40 25.77 -9.26 0.56
CA VAL A 40 24.72 -10.12 0.02
C VAL A 40 23.51 -9.24 -0.32
N ARG A 41 23.09 -9.30 -1.57
CA ARG A 41 21.97 -8.53 -2.15
C ARG A 41 21.15 -9.46 -3.04
N THR A 42 19.98 -9.04 -3.49
CA THR A 42 19.27 -9.78 -4.53
C THR A 42 19.48 -9.13 -5.90
N ARG A 43 19.55 -9.97 -6.94
CA ARG A 43 19.73 -9.52 -8.32
C ARG A 43 18.50 -8.77 -8.84
N THR A 44 17.33 -9.24 -8.46
CA THR A 44 16.01 -8.63 -8.73
C THR A 44 15.37 -8.23 -7.41
N ASN A 45 14.22 -7.54 -7.48
CA ASN A 45 13.46 -7.14 -6.29
C ASN A 45 11.97 -7.46 -6.43
N PHE A 46 11.65 -8.68 -6.89
CA PHE A 46 10.28 -9.15 -7.05
C PHE A 46 9.53 -9.28 -5.72
N SER A 47 10.26 -9.51 -4.63
CA SER A 47 9.79 -9.49 -3.24
C SER A 47 9.47 -8.08 -2.72
N GLY A 48 9.96 -7.03 -3.39
CA GLY A 48 9.74 -5.64 -2.98
C GLY A 48 10.39 -5.30 -1.65
N GLY A 49 11.60 -5.81 -1.42
CA GLY A 49 12.41 -5.57 -0.23
C GLY A 49 11.99 -6.36 1.00
N ILE A 50 10.95 -7.19 0.90
CA ILE A 50 10.39 -7.97 2.01
C ILE A 50 10.35 -9.46 1.64
N GLN A 51 11.21 -10.26 2.28
CA GLN A 51 11.26 -11.71 2.10
C GLN A 51 10.83 -12.40 3.40
N GLY A 52 9.86 -13.33 3.33
CA GLY A 52 9.38 -14.02 4.54
C GLY A 52 8.81 -13.09 5.62
N GLY A 53 8.38 -11.88 5.24
CA GLY A 53 7.88 -10.87 6.18
C GLY A 53 8.95 -9.99 6.82
N ILE A 54 10.22 -10.11 6.40
CA ILE A 54 11.36 -9.35 6.94
C ILE A 54 12.03 -8.54 5.83
N SER A 55 12.53 -7.34 6.17
CA SER A 55 13.31 -6.53 5.24
C SER A 55 14.61 -7.23 4.84
N ASN A 56 14.86 -7.39 3.53
CA ASN A 56 16.02 -8.11 3.00
C ASN A 56 17.21 -7.20 2.59
N GLY A 57 17.07 -5.88 2.76
CA GLY A 57 18.10 -4.89 2.42
C GLY A 57 17.97 -4.27 1.03
N GLU A 58 17.04 -4.73 0.19
CA GLU A 58 16.62 -4.01 -1.00
C GLU A 58 15.56 -2.95 -0.67
N ASN A 59 15.26 -2.11 -1.67
CA ASN A 59 14.23 -1.10 -1.56
C ASN A 59 12.88 -1.73 -1.24
N ILE A 60 12.24 -1.25 -0.17
CA ILE A 60 10.85 -1.61 0.13
C ILE A 60 9.97 -0.97 -0.93
N PHE A 61 9.39 -1.79 -1.79
CA PHE A 61 8.60 -1.35 -2.93
C PHE A 61 7.20 -1.94 -2.83
N PHE A 62 6.18 -1.08 -2.82
CA PHE A 62 4.78 -1.50 -2.75
C PHE A 62 3.90 -0.53 -3.53
N ARG A 63 2.68 -0.97 -3.83
CA ARG A 63 1.65 -0.15 -4.46
C ARG A 63 0.36 -0.22 -3.65
N VAL A 64 -0.38 0.88 -3.67
CA VAL A 64 -1.66 1.03 -2.98
C VAL A 64 -2.70 1.47 -3.99
N ALA A 65 -3.79 0.71 -4.11
CA ALA A 65 -4.88 1.04 -5.00
C ALA A 65 -5.92 1.90 -4.27
N PHE A 66 -6.29 3.03 -4.88
CA PHE A 66 -7.33 3.93 -4.38
C PHE A 66 -8.54 3.87 -5.30
N LYS A 67 -9.75 3.72 -4.74
CA LYS A 67 -10.98 3.88 -5.52
C LYS A 67 -11.20 5.35 -5.90
N PRO A 68 -11.88 5.62 -7.02
CA PRO A 68 -12.38 6.95 -7.33
C PRO A 68 -13.27 7.52 -6.22
N THR A 69 -13.37 8.86 -6.15
CA THR A 69 -14.29 9.54 -5.25
C THR A 69 -15.73 9.18 -5.56
N ALA A 70 -16.53 8.86 -4.54
CA ALA A 70 -17.94 8.48 -4.70
C ALA A 70 -18.82 9.67 -5.14
N THR A 71 -18.43 10.88 -4.77
CA THR A 71 -19.17 12.11 -5.07
C THR A 71 -18.85 12.57 -6.48
N ILE A 72 -19.58 12.03 -7.45
CA ILE A 72 -19.58 12.52 -8.82
C ILE A 72 -20.67 13.60 -8.90
N LEU A 73 -20.47 14.67 -9.67
CA LEU A 73 -21.45 15.75 -9.93
C LEU A 73 -22.71 15.27 -10.69
N ARG A 74 -22.94 13.96 -10.76
CA ARG A 74 -24.10 13.35 -11.40
C ARG A 74 -25.10 13.01 -10.30
N ALA A 75 -26.36 13.35 -10.53
CA ALA A 75 -27.43 12.97 -9.63
C ALA A 75 -27.52 11.44 -9.52
N GLN A 76 -27.67 10.94 -8.29
CA GLN A 76 -27.69 9.51 -7.97
C GLN A 76 -28.95 9.20 -7.17
N GLN A 77 -29.60 8.09 -7.50
CA GLN A 77 -30.70 7.56 -6.70
C GLN A 77 -30.14 7.07 -5.35
N THR A 78 -30.82 7.42 -4.28
CA THR A 78 -30.48 7.03 -2.92
C THR A 78 -31.76 6.88 -2.09
N VAL A 79 -31.61 6.65 -0.79
CA VAL A 79 -32.73 6.57 0.15
C VAL A 79 -32.50 7.52 1.31
N THR A 80 -33.59 8.11 1.81
CA THR A 80 -33.57 8.86 3.06
C THR A 80 -33.30 7.92 4.24
N VAL A 81 -33.01 8.48 5.41
CA VAL A 81 -32.88 7.69 6.66
C VAL A 81 -34.20 6.96 7.00
N SER A 82 -35.35 7.48 6.56
CA SER A 82 -36.67 6.82 6.68
C SER A 82 -36.93 5.75 5.63
N GLY A 83 -36.02 5.52 4.67
CA GLY A 83 -36.13 4.49 3.63
C GLY A 83 -36.87 4.92 2.36
N GLU A 84 -37.22 6.20 2.23
CA GLU A 84 -37.91 6.70 1.04
C GLU A 84 -36.92 6.97 -0.09
N SER A 85 -37.29 6.60 -1.32
CA SER A 85 -36.46 6.86 -2.50
C SER A 85 -36.32 8.37 -2.73
N THR A 86 -35.10 8.83 -2.92
CA THR A 86 -34.79 10.23 -3.20
C THR A 86 -33.57 10.33 -4.11
N GLU A 87 -33.29 11.51 -4.62
CA GLU A 87 -32.14 11.75 -5.48
C GLU A 87 -31.15 12.68 -4.78
N ILE A 88 -29.88 12.27 -4.72
CA ILE A 88 -28.81 13.11 -4.22
C ILE A 88 -28.04 13.69 -5.40
N ALA A 89 -28.08 15.02 -5.54
CA ALA A 89 -27.24 15.77 -6.45
C ALA A 89 -26.18 16.52 -5.62
N ALA A 90 -24.93 16.06 -5.69
CA ALA A 90 -23.84 16.69 -4.97
C ALA A 90 -23.61 18.12 -5.49
N ARG A 91 -23.73 19.12 -4.60
CA ARG A 91 -23.40 20.52 -4.89
C ARG A 91 -22.11 20.89 -4.16
N GLY A 92 -21.04 21.24 -4.88
CA GLY A 92 -19.80 21.76 -4.29
C GLY A 92 -18.52 21.43 -5.08
N ARG A 93 -17.41 22.08 -4.70
CA ARG A 93 -16.05 21.72 -5.16
C ARG A 93 -15.60 20.46 -4.41
N HIS A 94 -15.98 19.30 -4.92
CA HIS A 94 -15.41 18.04 -4.47
C HIS A 94 -14.20 17.70 -5.33
N ASP A 95 -13.07 17.37 -4.70
CA ASP A 95 -11.88 16.95 -5.42
C ASP A 95 -12.22 15.73 -6.30
N PRO A 96 -12.10 15.83 -7.63
CA PRO A 96 -12.43 14.73 -8.53
C PRO A 96 -11.41 13.59 -8.44
N CYS A 97 -10.29 13.82 -7.76
CA CYS A 97 -9.19 12.88 -7.67
C CYS A 97 -8.59 12.89 -6.25
N VAL A 98 -8.52 11.71 -5.62
CA VAL A 98 -7.89 11.56 -4.31
C VAL A 98 -6.36 11.46 -4.37
N LEU A 99 -5.77 11.26 -5.56
CA LEU A 99 -4.35 10.96 -5.70
C LEU A 99 -3.40 12.04 -5.17
N PRO A 100 -3.61 13.35 -5.43
CA PRO A 100 -2.66 14.38 -5.01
C PRO A 100 -2.41 14.39 -3.49
N ARG A 101 -3.45 14.06 -2.70
CA ARG A 101 -3.34 13.90 -1.24
C ARG A 101 -2.98 12.49 -0.80
N ALA A 102 -3.22 11.48 -1.64
CA ALA A 102 -2.94 10.08 -1.29
C ALA A 102 -1.43 9.82 -1.15
N VAL A 103 -0.60 10.42 -2.01
CA VAL A 103 0.86 10.25 -1.98
C VAL A 103 1.45 10.61 -0.61
N PRO A 104 1.29 11.84 -0.07
CA PRO A 104 1.85 12.18 1.23
C PRO A 104 1.26 11.35 2.38
N MET A 105 0.00 10.91 2.28
CA MET A 105 -0.60 10.02 3.28
C MET A 105 0.06 8.63 3.30
N VAL A 106 0.34 8.06 2.12
CA VAL A 106 1.01 6.77 1.98
C VAL A 106 2.44 6.86 2.49
N GLU A 107 3.17 7.91 2.15
CA GLU A 107 4.54 8.14 2.61
C GLU A 107 4.61 8.27 4.14
N ALA A 108 3.74 9.10 4.73
CA ALA A 108 3.67 9.26 6.19
C ALA A 108 3.32 7.95 6.90
N MET A 109 2.34 7.21 6.38
CA MET A 109 1.95 5.91 6.95
C MET A 109 3.07 4.88 6.83
N ALA A 110 3.85 4.89 5.74
CA ALA A 110 4.99 4.00 5.56
C ALA A 110 6.08 4.32 6.59
N ALA A 111 6.41 5.59 6.76
CA ALA A 111 7.38 6.04 7.75
C ALA A 111 6.98 5.63 9.18
N LEU A 112 5.71 5.81 9.55
CA LEU A 112 5.21 5.40 10.88
C LEU A 112 5.36 3.89 11.12
N VAL A 113 5.03 3.06 10.12
CA VAL A 113 5.18 1.61 10.21
C VAL A 113 6.65 1.22 10.35
N LEU A 114 7.55 1.81 9.56
CA LEU A 114 8.98 1.53 9.64
C LEU A 114 9.57 1.94 11.00
N CYS A 115 9.17 3.10 11.52
CA CYS A 115 9.57 3.55 12.86
C CYS A 115 9.08 2.58 13.95
N ASP A 116 7.82 2.14 13.90
CA ASP A 116 7.26 1.17 14.86
C ASP A 116 8.06 -0.15 14.83
N HIS A 117 8.34 -0.70 13.65
CA HIS A 117 9.15 -1.91 13.52
C HIS A 117 10.59 -1.74 14.03
N LEU A 118 11.24 -0.61 13.72
CA LEU A 118 12.58 -0.32 14.20
C LEU A 118 12.63 -0.23 15.73
N LEU A 119 11.66 0.45 16.34
CA LEU A 119 11.60 0.61 17.80
C LEU A 119 11.32 -0.72 18.49
N ARG A 120 10.43 -1.57 17.95
CA ARG A 120 10.18 -2.92 18.46
C ARG A 120 11.44 -3.78 18.43
N GLN A 121 12.18 -3.75 17.31
CA GLN A 121 13.44 -4.49 17.19
C GLN A 121 14.48 -4.00 18.23
N ARG A 122 14.63 -2.68 18.38
CA ARG A 122 15.55 -2.11 19.37
C ARG A 122 15.16 -2.50 20.80
N ALA A 123 13.89 -2.46 21.15
CA ALA A 123 13.41 -2.84 22.48
C ALA A 123 13.73 -4.31 22.81
N GLN A 124 13.59 -5.22 21.84
CA GLN A 124 13.96 -6.63 22.00
C GLN A 124 15.47 -6.84 22.11
N SER A 125 16.26 -6.07 21.35
CA SER A 125 17.73 -6.22 21.29
C SER A 125 18.47 -5.54 22.45
N LEU A 126 17.82 -4.63 23.18
CA LEU A 126 18.39 -3.99 24.39
C LEU A 126 18.27 -4.87 25.64
N SER A 127 17.48 -5.94 25.58
CA SER A 127 17.28 -6.89 26.68
C SER A 127 18.18 -8.12 26.58
N SER A 128 19.12 -8.14 25.61
CA SER A 128 20.12 -9.17 25.36
C SER A 128 21.52 -8.58 25.43
#